data_AF-A0A367UIC2-F1
#
_entry.id   AF-A0A367UIC2-F1
#
_cell.length_a   1.000
_cell.length_b   1.000
_cell.length_c   1.000
_cell.angle_alpha   90.00
_cell.angle_beta   90.00
_cell.angle_gamma   90.00
#
_symmetry.space_group_name_H-M   'P 1'
#
loop_
_entity.id
_entity.type
_entity.pdbx_description
1 polymer ?
#
loop_
_entity_poly.entity_id
_entity_poly.type
_entity_poly.pdbx_seq_one_letter_code
_entity_poly.pdbx_strand_id
1 'polypeptide(L)'
;MSNFGKPGEWIHATVNDLTFDEAIKTIYHAIIERTVGEAANQALFPYEWVLAPDGVGRPEKIQLIGHWLRVEARINRHSLAEPEMLKLLTSASLDDLWKHAQARLEATGFSDTLPIAPGDESEVIEFVDGFKLVWLNCPEAVQNEYANSNMPGVVGEGFGTLVLRDPDNASVAMLVLKGTEIVDMWGSKQMRVPFHTTETYLLDVIKEEGFTLARPSVLHGAVQTDDGTIYDVRDVPDGSTIDGAWDLSFEGELISRLPSDLTINGGMWVRNCVYLTETPRNLKVKDGMIFSSCPGLRKIGAGMQVGGWANFESCHQLRCIEENVDFGEALILSSEIAKIEASPFNAGELVIRGSGVAVGVTGNKVPRDSEGRMTIDGAFIQRAIKRQRREELAQIPVLAARVAYDQAKKSMSNAIGPLRKAVSTRMAKPEKDNEAPPSPKM
;
A
#
# COMPACT_ATOMS: atom_id res chain seq x y z
N MET A 1 -46.92 12.44 -1.95
CA MET A 1 -46.06 11.41 -1.33
C MET A 1 -46.83 10.10 -1.29
N SER A 2 -46.67 9.25 -2.32
CA SER A 2 -46.95 7.80 -2.28
C SER A 2 -46.84 7.25 -3.70
N ASN A 3 -45.86 6.36 -3.90
CA ASN A 3 -45.64 5.41 -5.01
C ASN A 3 -44.19 5.46 -5.49
N PHE A 4 -43.28 4.99 -4.65
CA PHE A 4 -42.02 4.43 -5.14
C PHE A 4 -41.92 3.01 -4.58
N GLY A 5 -41.73 2.05 -5.50
CA GLY A 5 -41.59 0.63 -5.20
C GLY A 5 -40.35 0.34 -4.36
N LYS A 6 -40.29 -0.90 -3.86
CA LYS A 6 -39.18 -1.35 -3.00
C LYS A 6 -37.85 -1.37 -3.78
N PRO A 7 -36.71 -1.20 -3.10
CA PRO A 7 -35.39 -1.33 -3.73
C PRO A 7 -35.24 -2.73 -4.32
N GLY A 8 -35.06 -2.81 -5.65
CA GLY A 8 -34.84 -4.07 -6.38
C GLY A 8 -35.73 -4.30 -7.60
N GLU A 9 -36.79 -3.52 -7.80
CA GLU A 9 -37.60 -3.59 -9.02
C GLU A 9 -37.29 -2.40 -9.93
N TRP A 10 -36.38 -2.59 -10.89
CA TRP A 10 -36.17 -1.64 -11.99
C TRP A 10 -36.54 -2.29 -13.32
N ILE A 11 -37.46 -1.63 -14.02
CA ILE A 11 -37.86 -1.95 -15.39
C ILE A 11 -36.66 -1.64 -16.30
N HIS A 12 -36.29 -2.58 -17.18
CA HIS A 12 -35.35 -2.31 -18.27
C HIS A 12 -35.94 -1.27 -19.21
N ALA A 13 -35.60 0.01 -19.00
CA ALA A 13 -35.86 1.09 -19.94
C ALA A 13 -34.59 1.36 -20.74
N THR A 14 -34.69 1.28 -22.07
CA THR A 14 -33.65 1.73 -22.98
C THR A 14 -33.57 3.26 -22.96
N VAL A 15 -32.39 3.76 -22.65
CA VAL A 15 -31.87 5.15 -22.71
C VAL A 15 -32.50 6.07 -23.77
N ASN A 16 -32.82 5.53 -24.94
CA ASN A 16 -33.39 6.29 -26.05
C ASN A 16 -34.79 6.84 -25.75
N ASP A 17 -35.47 6.32 -24.73
CA ASP A 17 -36.81 6.74 -24.33
C ASP A 17 -36.82 7.75 -23.17
N LEU A 18 -35.66 8.08 -22.61
CA LEU A 18 -35.56 9.02 -21.48
C LEU A 18 -35.46 10.45 -21.98
N THR A 19 -36.26 11.34 -21.39
CA THR A 19 -36.05 12.77 -21.54
C THR A 19 -34.71 13.18 -20.89
N PHE A 20 -34.14 14.31 -21.30
CA PHE A 20 -32.89 14.83 -20.75
C PHE A 20 -32.89 14.89 -19.21
N ASP A 21 -34.00 15.35 -18.63
CA ASP A 21 -34.19 15.43 -17.17
C ASP A 21 -34.22 14.05 -16.50
N GLU A 22 -34.77 13.03 -17.17
CA GLU A 22 -34.82 11.66 -16.66
C GLU A 22 -33.44 10.98 -16.74
N ALA A 23 -32.67 11.24 -17.80
CA ALA A 23 -31.30 10.76 -17.93
C ALA A 23 -30.38 11.39 -16.85
N ILE A 24 -30.47 12.70 -16.64
CA ILE A 24 -29.71 13.43 -15.59
C ILE A 24 -30.07 12.89 -14.20
N LYS A 25 -31.36 12.72 -13.90
CA LYS A 25 -31.81 12.17 -12.60
C LYS A 25 -31.32 10.75 -12.38
N THR A 26 -31.34 9.91 -13.42
CA THR A 26 -30.87 8.51 -13.35
C THR A 26 -29.38 8.45 -13.07
N ILE A 27 -28.57 9.26 -13.76
CA ILE A 27 -27.11 9.35 -13.55
C ILE A 27 -26.82 9.88 -12.13
N TYR A 28 -27.53 10.93 -11.70
CA TYR A 28 -27.35 11.54 -10.38
C TYR A 28 -27.71 10.58 -9.23
N HIS A 29 -28.82 9.85 -9.34
CA HIS A 29 -29.22 8.84 -8.35
C HIS A 29 -28.22 7.68 -8.27
N ALA A 30 -27.73 7.18 -9.41
CA ALA A 30 -26.74 6.10 -9.44
C ALA A 30 -25.40 6.49 -8.78
N ILE A 31 -25.01 7.77 -8.86
CA ILE A 31 -23.81 8.31 -8.22
C ILE A 31 -24.03 8.47 -6.70
N ILE A 32 -25.17 9.02 -6.27
CA ILE A 32 -25.46 9.23 -4.84
C ILE A 32 -25.61 7.92 -4.08
N GLU A 33 -26.38 6.96 -4.59
CA GLU A 33 -26.64 5.70 -3.87
C GLU A 33 -25.35 4.89 -3.64
N ARG A 34 -24.32 5.06 -4.48
CA ARG A 34 -23.04 4.35 -4.37
C ARG A 34 -22.01 5.04 -3.49
N THR A 35 -22.06 6.37 -3.37
CA THR A 35 -21.06 7.13 -2.61
C THR A 35 -21.41 7.17 -1.11
N VAL A 36 -22.67 6.90 -0.74
CA VAL A 36 -23.17 6.99 0.65
C VAL A 36 -23.25 5.63 1.36
N GLY A 37 -23.11 4.50 0.65
CA GLY A 37 -23.17 3.15 1.23
C GLY A 37 -21.79 2.52 1.46
N GLU A 38 -21.45 2.18 2.71
CA GLU A 38 -20.21 1.44 3.10
C GLU A 38 -20.13 0.01 2.53
N ALA A 39 -21.12 -0.47 1.75
CA ALA A 39 -21.20 -1.83 1.22
C ALA A 39 -21.07 -1.93 -0.32
N ALA A 40 -20.47 -0.93 -0.99
CA ALA A 40 -20.49 -0.81 -2.45
C ALA A 40 -19.28 -1.41 -3.20
N ASN A 41 -18.70 -2.53 -2.74
CA ASN A 41 -17.62 -3.23 -3.47
C ASN A 41 -18.09 -4.38 -4.40
N GLN A 42 -19.40 -4.66 -4.50
CA GLN A 42 -19.88 -5.87 -5.22
C GLN A 42 -21.04 -5.70 -6.22
N ALA A 43 -21.42 -4.47 -6.63
CA ALA A 43 -22.50 -4.31 -7.61
C ALA A 43 -22.12 -3.41 -8.81
N LEU A 44 -21.97 -4.05 -9.97
CA LEU A 44 -21.68 -3.50 -11.30
C LEU A 44 -22.66 -2.37 -11.72
N PHE A 45 -22.17 -1.42 -12.53
CA PHE A 45 -23.03 -0.86 -13.58
C PHE A 45 -23.20 -1.99 -14.62
N PRO A 46 -24.41 -2.41 -15.02
CA PRO A 46 -24.52 -3.24 -16.21
C PRO A 46 -23.95 -2.42 -17.38
N TYR A 47 -22.92 -2.95 -18.04
CA TYR A 47 -22.29 -2.38 -19.24
C TYR A 47 -23.23 -2.33 -20.44
N GLU A 48 -24.43 -2.91 -20.33
CA GLU A 48 -25.45 -2.89 -21.35
C GLU A 48 -26.42 -1.73 -21.14
N TRP A 49 -25.99 -0.53 -21.50
CA TRP A 49 -26.90 0.38 -22.18
C TRP A 49 -27.03 -0.17 -23.60
N VAL A 50 -27.89 -1.17 -23.82
CA VAL A 50 -28.20 -1.65 -25.19
C VAL A 50 -28.89 -0.50 -25.90
N LEU A 51 -28.13 0.26 -26.68
CA LEU A 51 -28.69 1.18 -27.66
C LEU A 51 -29.19 0.33 -28.82
N ALA A 52 -30.48 0.45 -29.14
CA ALA A 52 -31.08 -0.23 -30.28
C ALA A 52 -30.34 0.12 -31.60
N PRO A 53 -30.37 -0.75 -32.62
CA PRO A 53 -29.60 -0.60 -33.86
C PRO A 53 -29.96 0.62 -34.72
N ASP A 54 -31.03 1.35 -34.38
CA ASP A 54 -31.68 2.37 -35.19
C ASP A 54 -31.66 3.79 -34.55
N GLY A 55 -30.55 4.15 -33.91
CA GLY A 55 -30.02 5.52 -33.99
C GLY A 55 -30.57 6.63 -33.09
N VAL A 56 -29.77 7.71 -33.06
CA VAL A 56 -30.02 9.07 -32.53
C VAL A 56 -29.87 9.28 -31.01
N GLY A 57 -28.81 8.74 -30.41
CA GLY A 57 -28.20 9.28 -29.19
C GLY A 57 -26.68 9.20 -29.33
N ARG A 58 -25.94 10.30 -29.16
CA ARG A 58 -24.46 10.33 -29.33
C ARG A 58 -23.81 9.61 -28.13
N PRO A 59 -23.41 8.32 -28.23
CA PRO A 59 -22.98 7.52 -27.07
C PRO A 59 -21.71 8.08 -26.45
N GLU A 60 -20.84 8.65 -27.29
CA GLU A 60 -19.59 9.30 -26.95
C GLU A 60 -19.77 10.45 -25.95
N LYS A 61 -20.85 11.24 -26.06
CA LYS A 61 -21.09 12.37 -25.15
C LYS A 61 -21.42 11.89 -23.73
N ILE A 62 -22.27 10.88 -23.63
CA ILE A 62 -22.68 10.29 -22.35
C ILE A 62 -21.48 9.59 -21.69
N GLN A 63 -20.65 8.89 -22.48
CA GLN A 63 -19.43 8.25 -21.99
C GLN A 63 -18.43 9.28 -21.45
N LEU A 64 -18.20 10.40 -22.16
CA LEU A 64 -17.32 11.48 -21.71
C LEU A 64 -17.83 12.13 -20.42
N ILE A 65 -19.14 12.40 -20.33
CA ILE A 65 -19.77 12.92 -19.11
C ILE A 65 -19.57 11.94 -17.95
N GLY A 66 -19.83 10.64 -18.15
CA GLY A 66 -19.61 9.62 -17.14
C GLY A 66 -18.14 9.45 -16.74
N HIS A 67 -17.19 9.74 -17.65
CA HIS A 67 -15.76 9.78 -17.34
C HIS A 67 -15.40 10.99 -16.48
N TRP A 68 -15.82 12.19 -16.87
CA TRP A 68 -15.66 13.42 -16.08
C TRP A 68 -16.17 13.27 -14.64
N LEU A 69 -17.37 12.70 -14.46
CA LEU A 69 -17.94 12.49 -13.12
C LEU A 69 -17.12 11.53 -12.27
N ARG A 70 -16.51 10.50 -12.88
CA ARG A 70 -15.58 9.60 -12.18
C ARG A 70 -14.29 10.31 -11.80
N VAL A 71 -13.76 11.18 -12.65
CA VAL A 71 -12.56 11.99 -12.36
C VAL A 71 -12.84 12.97 -11.21
N GLU A 72 -13.95 13.69 -11.24
CA GLU A 72 -14.34 14.63 -10.16
C GLU A 72 -14.55 13.91 -8.82
N ALA A 73 -15.23 12.75 -8.82
CA ALA A 73 -15.41 11.95 -7.60
C ALA A 73 -14.06 11.46 -7.02
N ARG A 74 -13.05 11.22 -7.88
CA ARG A 74 -11.70 10.84 -7.45
C ARG A 74 -10.91 11.99 -6.87
N ILE A 75 -11.03 13.20 -7.44
CA ILE A 75 -10.36 14.41 -6.97
C ILE A 75 -10.98 14.88 -5.64
N ASN A 76 -12.31 14.85 -5.55
CA ASN A 76 -13.07 15.45 -4.45
C ASN A 76 -13.68 14.41 -3.50
N ARG A 77 -12.83 13.52 -2.94
CA ARG A 77 -13.23 12.35 -2.12
C ARG A 77 -14.12 12.63 -0.89
N HIS A 78 -14.45 13.88 -0.56
CA HIS A 78 -15.06 14.25 0.72
C HIS A 78 -16.29 15.17 0.67
N SER A 79 -16.82 15.56 -0.51
CA SER A 79 -18.08 16.32 -0.53
C SER A 79 -18.79 16.31 -1.89
N LEU A 80 -19.99 15.72 -1.93
CA LEU A 80 -20.94 15.84 -3.06
C LEU A 80 -21.66 17.21 -3.08
N ALA A 81 -21.42 18.07 -2.08
CA ALA A 81 -22.06 19.38 -1.95
C ALA A 81 -21.30 20.51 -2.68
N GLU A 82 -20.33 20.18 -3.52
CA GLU A 82 -19.61 21.21 -4.26
C GLU A 82 -20.48 21.90 -5.33
N PRO A 83 -20.28 23.21 -5.57
CA PRO A 83 -21.00 23.99 -6.58
C PRO A 83 -20.95 23.39 -7.99
N GLU A 84 -19.95 22.57 -8.29
CA GLU A 84 -19.74 21.98 -9.61
C GLU A 84 -20.65 20.76 -9.88
N MET A 85 -20.93 19.94 -8.86
CA MET A 85 -21.95 18.88 -8.99
C MET A 85 -23.36 19.46 -9.11
N LEU A 86 -23.60 20.65 -8.54
CA LEU A 86 -24.83 21.40 -8.77
C LEU A 86 -24.98 21.88 -10.22
N LYS A 87 -23.88 22.05 -10.98
CA LYS A 87 -23.96 22.40 -12.40
C LYS A 87 -24.50 21.27 -13.28
N LEU A 88 -24.42 20.00 -12.85
CA LEU A 88 -25.17 18.91 -13.49
C LEU A 88 -26.67 19.17 -13.45
N LEU A 89 -27.16 19.71 -12.34
CA LEU A 89 -28.58 19.99 -12.12
C LEU A 89 -29.03 21.29 -12.79
N THR A 90 -28.10 22.16 -13.19
CA THR A 90 -28.40 23.45 -13.85
C THR A 90 -28.02 23.51 -15.33
N SER A 91 -27.46 22.43 -15.90
CA SER A 91 -27.11 22.41 -17.32
C SER A 91 -28.39 22.36 -18.17
N ALA A 92 -28.51 23.24 -19.15
CA ALA A 92 -29.72 23.40 -19.96
C ALA A 92 -29.88 22.31 -21.04
N SER A 93 -28.79 21.61 -21.37
CA SER A 93 -28.77 20.54 -22.37
C SER A 93 -27.61 19.56 -22.16
N LEU A 94 -27.70 18.40 -22.81
CA LEU A 94 -26.63 17.39 -22.83
C LEU A 94 -25.36 17.93 -23.50
N ASP A 95 -25.51 18.84 -24.45
CA ASP A 95 -24.39 19.46 -25.16
C ASP A 95 -23.63 20.45 -24.28
N ASP A 96 -24.32 21.16 -23.39
CA ASP A 96 -23.68 22.05 -22.40
C ASP A 96 -22.92 21.24 -21.35
N LEU A 97 -23.54 20.15 -20.87
CA LEU A 97 -22.91 19.23 -19.92
C LEU A 97 -21.67 18.56 -20.53
N TRP A 98 -21.76 18.13 -21.78
CA TRP A 98 -20.65 17.55 -22.52
C TRP A 98 -19.49 18.54 -22.73
N LYS A 99 -19.77 19.78 -23.18
CA LYS A 99 -18.74 20.83 -23.32
C LYS A 99 -18.08 21.15 -21.99
N HIS A 100 -18.85 21.17 -20.90
CA HIS A 100 -18.32 21.40 -19.56
C HIS A 100 -17.42 20.24 -19.10
N ALA A 101 -17.88 19.00 -19.25
CA ALA A 101 -17.11 17.80 -18.98
C ALA A 101 -15.78 17.82 -19.74
N GLN A 102 -15.82 18.12 -21.04
CA GLN A 102 -14.64 18.24 -21.89
C GLN A 102 -13.67 19.32 -21.38
N ALA A 103 -14.15 20.54 -21.15
CA ALA A 103 -13.32 21.64 -20.65
C ALA A 103 -12.70 21.34 -19.27
N ARG A 104 -13.39 20.60 -18.41
CA ARG A 104 -12.87 20.18 -17.10
C ARG A 104 -11.81 19.09 -17.23
N LEU A 105 -12.05 18.06 -18.05
CA LEU A 105 -11.06 17.03 -18.33
C LEU A 105 -9.77 17.68 -18.87
N GLU A 106 -9.89 18.56 -19.86
CA GLU A 106 -8.79 19.37 -20.41
C GLU A 106 -8.06 20.19 -19.31
N ALA A 107 -8.81 20.86 -18.43
CA ALA A 107 -8.23 21.70 -17.37
C ALA A 107 -7.57 20.92 -16.22
N THR A 108 -8.02 19.69 -15.95
CA THR A 108 -7.42 18.85 -14.90
C THR A 108 -6.10 18.21 -15.32
N GLY A 109 -5.73 18.31 -16.61
CA GLY A 109 -4.58 17.59 -17.16
C GLY A 109 -4.80 16.08 -17.24
N PHE A 110 -6.00 15.58 -16.87
CA PHE A 110 -6.47 14.26 -17.27
C PHE A 110 -6.88 14.35 -18.73
N SER A 111 -5.88 14.30 -19.62
CA SER A 111 -6.08 13.94 -21.01
C SER A 111 -6.89 12.65 -21.05
N ASP A 112 -7.88 12.58 -21.94
CA ASP A 112 -8.66 11.38 -22.21
C ASP A 112 -7.78 10.16 -22.06
N THR A 113 -8.11 9.27 -21.13
CA THR A 113 -7.74 7.87 -21.30
C THR A 113 -8.57 7.39 -22.48
N LEU A 114 -8.12 7.73 -23.68
CA LEU A 114 -8.74 7.20 -24.88
C LEU A 114 -8.72 5.68 -24.74
N PRO A 115 -9.83 5.00 -25.07
CA PRO A 115 -9.76 3.55 -25.21
C PRO A 115 -8.56 3.24 -26.12
N ILE A 116 -7.78 2.24 -25.71
CA ILE A 116 -6.57 1.84 -26.44
C ILE A 116 -6.98 1.59 -27.89
N ALA A 117 -6.34 2.31 -28.83
CA ALA A 117 -6.85 2.33 -30.19
C ALA A 117 -6.65 0.95 -30.84
N PRO A 118 -7.49 0.55 -31.81
CA PRO A 118 -7.25 -0.67 -32.56
C PRO A 118 -5.83 -0.67 -33.18
N GLY A 119 -4.99 -1.64 -32.79
CA GLY A 119 -3.58 -1.75 -33.21
C GLY A 119 -2.54 -1.29 -32.19
N ASP A 120 -2.95 -0.58 -31.15
CA ASP A 120 -2.08 -0.20 -30.02
C ASP A 120 -1.82 -1.38 -29.05
N GLU A 121 -2.62 -2.44 -29.20
CA GLU A 121 -2.50 -3.71 -28.50
C GLU A 121 -2.36 -4.87 -29.47
N SER A 122 -1.52 -5.84 -29.10
CA SER A 122 -1.47 -7.15 -29.75
C SER A 122 -1.90 -8.21 -28.74
N GLU A 123 -2.94 -8.98 -29.05
CA GLU A 123 -3.28 -10.15 -28.23
C GLU A 123 -2.17 -11.19 -28.34
N VAL A 124 -1.66 -11.64 -27.20
CA VAL A 124 -0.58 -12.63 -27.12
C VAL A 124 -1.18 -14.00 -26.82
N ILE A 125 -2.03 -14.08 -25.79
CA ILE A 125 -2.60 -15.34 -25.30
C ILE A 125 -4.05 -15.09 -24.84
N GLU A 126 -4.96 -15.98 -25.24
CA GLU A 126 -6.33 -16.04 -24.72
C GLU A 126 -6.50 -17.29 -23.86
N PHE A 127 -6.99 -17.11 -22.63
CA PHE A 127 -7.22 -18.19 -21.68
C PHE A 127 -8.67 -18.70 -21.78
N VAL A 128 -8.90 -19.95 -21.37
CA VAL A 128 -10.17 -20.68 -21.57
C VAL A 128 -11.38 -19.98 -20.91
N ASP A 129 -11.16 -19.20 -19.86
CA ASP A 129 -12.19 -18.47 -19.13
C ASP A 129 -12.35 -17.00 -19.56
N GLY A 130 -11.74 -16.62 -20.68
CA GLY A 130 -11.88 -15.31 -21.31
C GLY A 130 -10.89 -14.25 -20.83
N PHE A 131 -9.96 -14.59 -19.93
CA PHE A 131 -8.83 -13.72 -19.66
C PHE A 131 -7.93 -13.62 -20.90
N LYS A 132 -7.25 -12.48 -21.06
CA LYS A 132 -6.35 -12.25 -22.20
C LYS A 132 -5.07 -11.60 -21.73
N LEU A 133 -3.94 -12.06 -22.23
CA LEU A 133 -2.66 -11.38 -22.08
C LEU A 133 -2.39 -10.58 -23.37
N VAL A 134 -2.27 -9.26 -23.24
CA VAL A 134 -2.06 -8.35 -24.36
C VAL A 134 -0.73 -7.62 -24.22
N TRP A 135 -0.06 -7.40 -25.35
CA TRP A 135 1.14 -6.58 -25.45
C TRP A 135 0.78 -5.15 -25.85
N LEU A 136 1.27 -4.16 -25.10
CA LEU A 136 1.11 -2.76 -25.44
C LEU A 136 2.18 -2.34 -26.46
N ASN A 137 1.77 -2.02 -27.68
CA ASN A 137 2.66 -1.83 -28.82
C ASN A 137 3.34 -0.44 -28.86
N CYS A 138 2.79 0.55 -28.15
CA CYS A 138 3.28 1.93 -28.19
C CYS A 138 3.30 2.61 -26.80
N PRO A 139 4.18 3.61 -26.59
CA PRO A 139 4.24 4.37 -25.34
C PRO A 139 2.90 5.01 -24.95
N GLU A 140 2.10 5.43 -25.92
CA GLU A 140 0.78 6.02 -25.71
C GLU A 140 -0.19 5.01 -25.07
N ALA A 141 -0.21 3.76 -25.55
CA ALA A 141 -1.01 2.69 -24.96
C ALA A 141 -0.61 2.40 -23.51
N VAL A 142 0.70 2.35 -23.27
CA VAL A 142 1.28 2.19 -21.94
C VAL A 142 0.85 3.33 -21.01
N GLN A 143 0.95 4.58 -21.46
CA GLN A 143 0.55 5.75 -20.68
C GLN A 143 -0.95 5.78 -20.39
N ASN A 144 -1.79 5.44 -21.39
CA ASN A 144 -3.23 5.31 -21.23
C ASN A 144 -3.57 4.24 -20.19
N GLU A 145 -2.90 3.10 -20.24
CA GLU A 145 -3.09 2.01 -19.31
C GLU A 145 -2.70 2.40 -17.88
N TYR A 146 -1.58 3.11 -17.70
CA TYR A 146 -1.17 3.64 -16.40
C TYR A 146 -2.18 4.64 -15.83
N ALA A 147 -2.67 5.56 -16.65
CA ALA A 147 -3.67 6.54 -16.24
C ALA A 147 -4.99 5.87 -15.80
N ASN A 148 -5.34 4.75 -16.42
CA ASN A 148 -6.52 3.96 -16.08
C ASN A 148 -6.34 3.12 -14.80
N SER A 149 -5.19 2.47 -14.66
CA SER A 149 -4.94 1.45 -13.64
C SER A 149 -4.34 1.98 -12.33
N ASN A 150 -3.88 3.25 -12.29
CA ASN A 150 -3.20 3.86 -11.14
C ASN A 150 -1.94 3.08 -10.73
N MET A 151 -1.29 2.42 -11.69
CA MET A 151 -0.01 1.76 -11.52
C MET A 151 1.12 2.78 -11.81
N PRO A 152 2.19 2.82 -11.01
CA PRO A 152 3.33 3.70 -11.27
C PRO A 152 4.09 3.17 -12.48
N GLY A 153 4.13 3.94 -13.56
CA GLY A 153 4.73 3.49 -14.80
C GLY A 153 6.22 3.78 -14.93
N VAL A 154 6.95 2.78 -15.41
CA VAL A 154 8.26 2.96 -16.04
C VAL A 154 8.01 2.93 -17.55
N VAL A 155 8.02 4.10 -18.18
CA VAL A 155 8.09 4.22 -19.64
C VAL A 155 9.53 4.58 -19.96
N GLY A 156 10.24 3.66 -20.61
CA GLY A 156 11.63 3.86 -21.03
C GLY A 156 11.89 3.14 -22.35
N GLU A 157 12.82 3.67 -23.14
CA GLU A 157 13.28 2.98 -24.35
C GLU A 157 13.81 1.59 -23.99
N GLY A 158 13.37 0.58 -24.75
CA GLY A 158 13.80 -0.82 -24.57
C GLY A 158 12.99 -1.63 -23.56
N PHE A 159 11.91 -1.07 -23.00
CA PHE A 159 10.96 -1.82 -22.16
C PHE A 159 9.71 -2.22 -22.94
N GLY A 160 9.19 -3.41 -22.64
CA GLY A 160 7.89 -3.91 -23.08
C GLY A 160 6.88 -3.91 -21.95
N THR A 161 5.59 -3.95 -22.27
CA THR A 161 4.53 -4.05 -21.26
C THR A 161 3.49 -5.08 -21.70
N LEU A 162 3.31 -6.11 -20.87
CA LEU A 162 2.21 -7.05 -20.99
C LEU A 162 1.14 -6.70 -19.97
N VAL A 163 -0.12 -6.84 -20.35
CA VAL A 163 -1.27 -6.58 -19.48
C VAL A 163 -2.18 -7.80 -19.49
N LEU A 164 -2.49 -8.32 -18.31
CA LEU A 164 -3.52 -9.32 -18.14
C LEU A 164 -4.87 -8.59 -18.01
N ARG A 165 -5.77 -8.90 -18.93
CA ARG A 165 -7.15 -8.42 -19.01
C ARG A 165 -8.09 -9.51 -18.48
N ASP A 166 -9.10 -9.12 -17.73
CA ASP A 166 -10.23 -9.98 -17.38
C ASP A 166 -11.22 -10.12 -18.57
N PRO A 167 -12.27 -10.95 -18.47
CA PRO A 167 -13.26 -11.12 -19.55
C PRO A 167 -14.04 -9.84 -19.91
N ASP A 168 -14.07 -8.84 -19.02
CA ASP A 168 -14.66 -7.52 -19.26
C ASP A 168 -13.64 -6.52 -19.86
N ASN A 169 -12.46 -7.01 -20.25
CA ASN A 169 -11.32 -6.26 -20.77
C ASN A 169 -10.73 -5.24 -19.79
N ALA A 170 -10.95 -5.42 -18.48
CA ALA A 170 -10.32 -4.60 -17.45
C ALA A 170 -8.94 -5.16 -17.07
N SER A 171 -7.97 -4.27 -16.84
CA SER A 171 -6.63 -4.69 -16.43
C SER A 171 -6.61 -5.16 -14.98
N VAL A 172 -6.11 -6.38 -14.81
CA VAL A 172 -5.97 -7.00 -13.49
C VAL A 172 -4.51 -7.09 -13.08
N ALA A 173 -3.58 -7.24 -14.03
CA ALA A 173 -2.15 -7.23 -13.76
C ALA A 173 -1.35 -6.65 -14.95
N MET A 174 -0.16 -6.16 -14.67
CA MET A 174 0.78 -5.64 -15.66
C MET A 174 2.18 -6.17 -15.37
N LEU A 175 2.85 -6.67 -16.41
CA LEU A 175 4.27 -7.05 -16.40
C LEU A 175 5.08 -6.03 -17.18
N VAL A 176 6.16 -5.54 -16.60
CA VAL A 176 7.13 -4.69 -17.28
C VAL A 176 8.33 -5.55 -17.66
N LEU A 177 8.68 -5.55 -18.93
CA LEU A 177 9.71 -6.41 -19.50
C LEU A 177 10.90 -5.59 -20.00
N LYS A 178 12.10 -6.16 -19.91
CA LYS A 178 13.31 -5.70 -20.59
C LYS A 178 13.89 -6.88 -21.38
N GLY A 179 13.51 -6.99 -22.66
CA GLY A 179 13.72 -8.23 -23.40
C GLY A 179 12.82 -9.34 -22.85
N THR A 180 13.38 -10.49 -22.45
CA THR A 180 12.66 -11.61 -21.80
C THR A 180 12.66 -11.51 -20.28
N GLU A 181 13.19 -10.43 -19.73
CA GLU A 181 13.39 -10.25 -18.31
C GLU A 181 12.23 -9.43 -17.71
N ILE A 182 11.46 -9.99 -16.79
CA ILE A 182 10.42 -9.29 -16.03
C ILE A 182 11.10 -8.45 -14.97
N VAL A 183 11.10 -7.13 -15.19
CA VAL A 183 11.72 -6.16 -14.28
C VAL A 183 10.79 -5.70 -13.18
N ASP A 184 9.48 -5.81 -13.41
CA ASP A 184 8.46 -5.38 -12.46
C ASP A 184 7.11 -6.03 -12.76
N MET A 185 6.29 -6.19 -11.73
CA MET A 185 4.91 -6.64 -11.87
C MET A 185 4.00 -5.88 -10.91
N TRP A 186 2.85 -5.47 -11.43
CA TRP A 186 1.86 -4.73 -10.69
C TRP A 186 0.51 -5.43 -10.78
N GLY A 187 -0.08 -5.75 -9.62
CA GLY A 187 -1.52 -6.01 -9.54
C GLY A 187 -2.28 -4.68 -9.56
N SER A 188 -3.44 -4.62 -10.21
CA SER A 188 -4.22 -3.38 -10.20
C SER A 188 -4.67 -3.09 -8.76
N LYS A 189 -4.55 -1.86 -8.25
CA LYS A 189 -5.07 -1.56 -6.87
C LYS A 189 -6.60 -1.76 -6.75
N GLN A 190 -7.26 -2.03 -7.87
CA GLN A 190 -8.69 -2.21 -8.02
C GLN A 190 -9.05 -3.66 -8.34
N MET A 191 -8.19 -4.65 -8.03
CA MET A 191 -8.42 -6.03 -8.47
C MET A 191 -9.82 -6.50 -8.08
N ARG A 192 -10.68 -6.60 -9.08
CA ARG A 192 -11.98 -7.24 -8.99
C ARG A 192 -11.81 -8.75 -8.84
N VAL A 193 -10.65 -9.25 -9.25
CA VAL A 193 -10.26 -10.65 -9.25
C VAL A 193 -9.30 -10.90 -8.08
N PRO A 194 -9.45 -12.00 -7.33
CA PRO A 194 -8.48 -12.38 -6.32
C PRO A 194 -7.07 -12.51 -6.92
N PHE A 195 -6.07 -12.02 -6.20
CA PHE A 195 -4.69 -11.94 -6.71
C PHE A 195 -4.13 -13.30 -7.15
N HIS A 196 -4.42 -14.36 -6.40
CA HIS A 196 -3.98 -15.73 -6.72
C HIS A 196 -4.52 -16.26 -8.06
N THR A 197 -5.65 -15.73 -8.54
CA THR A 197 -6.18 -16.10 -9.86
C THR A 197 -5.29 -15.51 -10.96
N THR A 198 -4.89 -14.24 -10.83
CA THR A 198 -3.98 -13.60 -11.79
C THR A 198 -2.58 -14.21 -11.78
N GLU A 199 -2.08 -14.61 -10.61
CA GLU A 199 -0.79 -15.30 -10.48
C GLU A 199 -0.74 -16.59 -11.30
N THR A 200 -1.81 -17.38 -11.27
CA THR A 200 -1.85 -18.69 -11.94
C THR A 200 -1.68 -18.52 -13.46
N TYR A 201 -2.42 -17.59 -14.07
CA TYR A 201 -2.29 -17.29 -15.50
C TYR A 201 -0.91 -16.79 -15.88
N LEU A 202 -0.36 -15.87 -15.09
CA LEU A 202 0.95 -15.30 -15.39
C LEU A 202 2.07 -16.31 -15.19
N LEU A 203 1.99 -17.18 -14.18
CA LEU A 203 2.99 -18.20 -13.90
C LEU A 203 3.13 -19.21 -15.04
N ASP A 204 2.03 -19.66 -15.63
CA ASP A 204 2.05 -20.59 -16.75
C ASP A 204 2.71 -19.93 -17.97
N VAL A 205 2.32 -18.70 -18.29
CA VAL A 205 2.94 -17.93 -19.40
C VAL A 205 4.42 -17.68 -19.14
N ILE A 206 4.80 -17.31 -17.92
CA ILE A 206 6.20 -17.08 -17.54
C ILE A 206 7.06 -18.32 -17.82
N LYS A 207 6.55 -19.50 -17.45
CA LYS A 207 7.24 -20.78 -17.67
C LYS A 207 7.28 -21.19 -19.14
N GLU A 208 6.17 -21.03 -19.87
CA GLU A 208 6.04 -21.45 -21.26
C GLU A 208 6.85 -20.57 -22.23
N GLU A 209 6.83 -19.25 -22.01
CA GLU A 209 7.52 -18.27 -22.87
C GLU A 209 8.99 -18.06 -22.48
N GLY A 210 9.46 -18.67 -21.39
CA GLY A 210 10.84 -18.58 -20.94
C GLY A 210 11.22 -17.20 -20.40
N PHE A 211 10.27 -16.49 -19.79
CA PHE A 211 10.54 -15.24 -19.10
C PHE A 211 11.38 -15.49 -17.84
N THR A 212 12.31 -14.58 -17.53
CA THR A 212 13.13 -14.60 -16.30
C THR A 212 12.76 -13.43 -15.40
N LEU A 213 13.12 -13.44 -14.12
CA LEU A 213 12.91 -12.27 -13.24
C LEU A 213 14.21 -11.45 -13.16
N ALA A 214 14.12 -10.12 -13.37
CA ALA A 214 15.30 -9.25 -13.47
C ALA A 214 16.06 -9.03 -12.16
N ARG A 215 15.38 -9.39 -11.08
CA ARG A 215 15.88 -9.34 -9.74
C ARG A 215 15.43 -10.63 -9.10
N PRO A 216 16.09 -11.01 -8.01
CA PRO A 216 15.51 -11.90 -7.01
C PRO A 216 14.31 -11.25 -6.30
N SER A 217 13.47 -10.53 -7.05
CA SER A 217 12.22 -9.98 -6.61
C SER A 217 11.24 -11.14 -6.61
N VAL A 218 10.58 -11.32 -5.48
CA VAL A 218 9.31 -12.03 -5.48
C VAL A 218 8.38 -11.23 -6.36
N LEU A 219 8.09 -11.79 -7.53
CA LEU A 219 6.87 -11.47 -8.23
C LEU A 219 5.78 -11.91 -7.27
N HIS A 220 4.86 -11.04 -6.85
CA HIS A 220 3.83 -11.46 -5.88
C HIS A 220 3.22 -12.81 -6.31
N GLY A 221 3.30 -13.83 -5.44
CA GLY A 221 2.89 -15.21 -5.76
C GLY A 221 3.93 -16.14 -6.42
N ALA A 222 5.06 -15.63 -6.90
CA ALA A 222 6.10 -16.41 -7.55
C ALA A 222 7.53 -16.07 -7.10
N VAL A 223 8.39 -17.08 -7.03
CA VAL A 223 9.78 -16.93 -6.63
C VAL A 223 10.70 -17.71 -7.56
N GLN A 224 11.87 -17.14 -7.86
CA GLN A 224 12.89 -17.77 -8.67
C GLN A 224 13.98 -18.39 -7.78
N THR A 225 14.32 -19.66 -8.04
CA THR A 225 15.45 -20.34 -7.41
C THR A 225 16.76 -20.02 -8.11
N ASP A 226 17.89 -20.34 -7.47
CA ASP A 226 19.24 -20.12 -7.98
C ASP A 226 19.57 -20.89 -9.27
N ASP A 227 18.85 -21.98 -9.54
CA ASP A 227 18.89 -22.71 -10.80
C ASP A 227 18.07 -22.03 -11.93
N GLY A 228 17.40 -20.92 -11.64
CA GLY A 228 16.57 -20.16 -12.56
C GLY A 228 15.11 -20.62 -12.65
N THR A 229 14.71 -21.68 -11.94
CA THR A 229 13.34 -22.20 -11.96
C THR A 229 12.39 -21.26 -11.21
N ILE A 230 11.20 -21.00 -11.77
CA ILE A 230 10.18 -20.16 -11.15
C ILE A 230 9.10 -21.06 -10.54
N TYR A 231 8.89 -20.92 -9.25
CA TYR A 231 7.86 -21.62 -8.48
C TYR A 231 6.76 -20.68 -8.06
N ASP A 232 5.55 -21.22 -7.90
CA ASP A 232 4.56 -20.60 -7.03
C ASP A 232 5.11 -20.57 -5.60
N VAL A 233 4.97 -19.46 -4.88
CA VAL A 233 5.49 -19.31 -3.51
C VAL A 233 4.92 -20.33 -2.52
N ARG A 234 3.76 -20.93 -2.84
CA ARG A 234 3.10 -21.97 -2.03
C ARG A 234 3.70 -23.35 -2.24
N ASP A 235 4.35 -23.57 -3.38
CA ASP A 235 4.79 -24.89 -3.87
C ASP A 235 6.32 -24.93 -4.11
N VAL A 236 7.08 -24.11 -3.39
CA VAL A 236 8.54 -24.15 -3.42
C VAL A 236 9.03 -25.49 -2.82
N PRO A 237 9.91 -26.24 -3.49
CA PRO A 237 10.45 -27.50 -2.98
C PRO A 237 11.32 -27.35 -1.72
N ASP A 238 11.37 -28.39 -0.91
CA ASP A 238 12.36 -28.50 0.17
C ASP A 238 13.78 -28.53 -0.40
N GLY A 239 14.72 -27.89 0.29
CA GLY A 239 16.12 -27.77 -0.13
C GLY A 239 16.38 -26.73 -1.23
N SER A 240 15.37 -25.96 -1.64
CA SER A 240 15.54 -24.88 -2.61
C SER A 240 16.44 -23.76 -2.08
N THR A 241 17.16 -23.12 -3.01
CA THR A 241 17.86 -21.86 -2.77
C THR A 241 17.17 -20.77 -3.56
N ILE A 242 16.65 -19.75 -2.89
CA ILE A 242 16.13 -18.54 -3.52
C ILE A 242 17.30 -17.60 -3.81
N ASP A 243 17.48 -17.25 -5.09
CA ASP A 243 18.38 -16.16 -5.43
C ASP A 243 17.80 -14.88 -4.84
N GLY A 244 18.63 -14.07 -4.18
CA GLY A 244 18.26 -12.89 -3.35
C GLY A 244 17.07 -13.02 -2.40
N ALA A 245 16.12 -12.07 -2.44
CA ALA A 245 15.21 -11.79 -1.34
C ALA A 245 13.82 -12.44 -1.50
N TRP A 246 13.21 -12.87 -0.41
CA TRP A 246 11.88 -13.48 -0.39
C TRP A 246 10.89 -12.65 0.44
N ASP A 247 9.96 -11.96 -0.23
CA ASP A 247 8.83 -11.26 0.39
C ASP A 247 7.51 -12.04 0.24
N LEU A 248 6.92 -12.47 1.36
CA LEU A 248 5.62 -13.14 1.48
C LEU A 248 4.57 -12.22 2.12
N SER A 249 4.77 -10.90 2.07
CA SER A 249 3.93 -9.95 2.80
C SER A 249 2.48 -9.86 2.28
N PHE A 250 2.24 -10.30 1.04
CA PHE A 250 0.94 -10.21 0.37
C PHE A 250 0.24 -11.56 0.26
N GLU A 251 0.99 -12.63 0.47
CA GLU A 251 0.58 -14.02 0.31
C GLU A 251 0.41 -14.71 1.66
N GLY A 252 0.64 -13.98 2.77
CA GLY A 252 0.75 -14.59 4.09
C GLY A 252 -0.44 -15.44 4.50
N GLU A 253 -1.67 -15.03 4.16
CA GLU A 253 -2.89 -15.78 4.46
C GLU A 253 -2.97 -17.13 3.73
N LEU A 254 -2.19 -17.32 2.66
CA LEU A 254 -2.12 -18.55 1.87
C LEU A 254 -0.97 -19.47 2.34
N ILE A 255 0.00 -18.95 3.09
CA ILE A 255 1.18 -19.70 3.52
C ILE A 255 0.93 -20.37 4.87
N SER A 256 0.83 -21.70 4.84
CA SER A 256 0.72 -22.55 6.04
C SER A 256 2.03 -23.22 6.44
N ARG A 257 2.97 -23.34 5.50
CA ARG A 257 4.31 -23.92 5.72
C ARG A 257 5.33 -23.24 4.81
N LEU A 258 6.58 -23.24 5.25
CA LEU A 258 7.73 -22.89 4.43
C LEU A 258 8.54 -24.16 4.14
N PRO A 259 9.29 -24.22 3.02
CA PRO A 259 10.12 -25.37 2.69
C PRO A 259 11.20 -25.63 3.74
N SER A 260 11.49 -26.90 4.00
CA SER A 260 12.61 -27.32 4.85
C SER A 260 13.94 -27.12 4.13
N ASP A 261 15.03 -26.91 4.87
CA ASP A 261 16.39 -26.74 4.31
C ASP A 261 16.51 -25.58 3.30
N LEU A 262 15.62 -24.58 3.43
CA LEU A 262 15.54 -23.42 2.57
C LEU A 262 16.72 -22.46 2.76
N THR A 263 17.34 -22.04 1.67
CA THR A 263 18.36 -20.98 1.65
C THR A 263 17.85 -19.74 0.90
N ILE A 264 18.02 -18.56 1.48
CA ILE A 264 17.65 -17.27 0.89
C ILE A 264 18.92 -16.41 0.82
N ASN A 265 19.35 -16.07 -0.39
CA ASN A 265 20.59 -15.32 -0.63
C ASN A 265 20.49 -13.80 -0.36
N GLY A 266 19.33 -13.32 0.09
CA GLY A 266 19.06 -11.95 0.48
C GLY A 266 18.25 -11.87 1.78
N GLY A 267 17.33 -10.89 1.85
CA GLY A 267 16.43 -10.71 3.00
C GLY A 267 15.13 -11.51 2.89
N MET A 268 14.48 -11.76 4.02
CA MET A 268 13.19 -12.46 4.08
C MET A 268 12.13 -11.63 4.80
N TRP A 269 10.95 -11.45 4.20
CA TRP A 269 9.80 -10.82 4.83
C TRP A 269 8.62 -11.77 4.83
N VAL A 270 8.12 -12.09 6.01
CA VAL A 270 6.96 -12.95 6.22
C VAL A 270 5.96 -12.14 7.03
N ARG A 271 4.86 -11.72 6.39
CA ARG A 271 3.84 -10.92 7.07
C ARG A 271 2.48 -11.53 6.92
N ASN A 272 1.68 -11.42 7.98
CA ASN A 272 0.28 -11.89 7.98
C ASN A 272 0.14 -13.39 7.70
N CYS A 273 1.15 -14.20 7.99
CA CYS A 273 1.06 -15.66 7.92
C CYS A 273 0.32 -16.23 9.13
N VAL A 274 -1.01 -16.18 9.07
CA VAL A 274 -1.88 -16.58 10.18
C VAL A 274 -1.87 -18.08 10.44
N TYR A 275 -1.61 -18.90 9.41
CA TYR A 275 -1.58 -20.36 9.49
C TYR A 275 -0.17 -20.94 9.70
N LEU A 276 0.88 -20.13 9.55
CA LEU A 276 2.25 -20.60 9.73
C LEU A 276 2.54 -20.84 11.22
N THR A 277 2.75 -22.10 11.61
CA THR A 277 2.93 -22.47 13.02
C THR A 277 4.37 -22.57 13.48
N GLU A 278 5.31 -22.79 12.57
CA GLU A 278 6.74 -22.88 12.86
C GLU A 278 7.56 -22.41 11.65
N THR A 279 8.77 -21.93 11.91
CA THR A 279 9.76 -21.70 10.85
C THR A 279 10.39 -23.04 10.45
N PRO A 280 10.88 -23.20 9.21
CA PRO A 280 11.44 -24.46 8.77
C PRO A 280 12.77 -24.78 9.48
N ARG A 281 13.12 -26.06 9.52
CA ARG A 281 14.43 -26.51 10.00
C ARG A 281 15.50 -26.07 9.02
N ASN A 282 16.68 -25.73 9.55
CA ASN A 282 17.86 -25.32 8.79
C ASN A 282 17.61 -24.14 7.84
N LEU A 283 16.66 -23.24 8.15
CA LEU A 283 16.44 -22.01 7.38
C LEU A 283 17.72 -21.18 7.39
N LYS A 284 18.22 -20.82 6.20
CA LYS A 284 19.37 -19.93 6.04
C LYS A 284 18.93 -18.65 5.35
N VAL A 285 19.12 -17.50 5.99
CA VAL A 285 18.87 -16.18 5.41
C VAL A 285 20.17 -15.40 5.46
N LYS A 286 20.69 -14.99 4.30
CA LYS A 286 21.99 -14.33 4.22
C LYS A 286 21.99 -12.93 4.84
N ASP A 287 20.91 -12.18 4.64
CA ASP A 287 20.76 -10.83 5.18
C ASP A 287 19.89 -10.86 6.45
N GLY A 288 18.89 -9.99 6.56
CA GLY A 288 17.94 -9.96 7.68
C GLY A 288 16.62 -10.66 7.36
N MET A 289 15.88 -11.02 8.41
CA MET A 289 14.53 -11.57 8.28
C MET A 289 13.51 -10.88 9.20
N ILE A 290 12.29 -10.76 8.72
CA ILE A 290 11.15 -10.24 9.47
C ILE A 290 10.01 -11.25 9.43
N PHE A 291 9.54 -11.66 10.60
CA PHE A 291 8.22 -12.27 10.79
C PHE A 291 7.36 -11.24 11.51
N SER A 292 6.33 -10.72 10.84
CA SER A 292 5.42 -9.73 11.41
C SER A 292 3.97 -10.20 11.34
N SER A 293 3.23 -10.05 12.44
CA SER A 293 1.80 -10.37 12.48
C SER A 293 1.52 -11.81 12.03
N CYS A 294 2.34 -12.76 12.51
CA CYS A 294 2.15 -14.19 12.32
C CYS A 294 1.62 -14.80 13.63
N PRO A 295 0.32 -14.62 13.95
CA PRO A 295 -0.24 -15.00 15.25
C PRO A 295 -0.22 -16.51 15.50
N GLY A 296 -0.16 -17.32 14.44
CA GLY A 296 -0.03 -18.77 14.51
C GLY A 296 1.37 -19.25 14.83
N LEU A 297 2.40 -18.41 14.67
CA LEU A 297 3.81 -18.80 14.79
C LEU A 297 4.15 -19.09 16.25
N ARG A 298 4.52 -20.34 16.53
CA ARG A 298 4.74 -20.86 17.89
C ARG A 298 6.20 -21.16 18.18
N LYS A 299 7.00 -21.36 17.14
CA LYS A 299 8.30 -22.01 17.25
C LYS A 299 9.25 -21.54 16.15
N ILE A 300 10.49 -21.25 16.54
CA ILE A 300 11.62 -21.10 15.65
C ILE A 300 12.32 -22.47 15.56
N GLY A 301 12.38 -23.02 14.36
CA GLY A 301 12.94 -24.33 14.04
C GLY A 301 14.45 -24.43 14.25
N ALA A 302 14.92 -25.64 14.53
CA ALA A 302 16.32 -25.94 14.80
C ALA A 302 17.24 -25.61 13.61
N GLY A 303 18.48 -25.24 13.92
CA GLY A 303 19.52 -25.04 12.90
C GLY A 303 19.37 -23.78 12.04
N MET A 304 18.46 -22.88 12.39
CA MET A 304 18.27 -21.62 11.67
C MET A 304 19.51 -20.73 11.74
N GLN A 305 19.86 -20.09 10.62
CA GLN A 305 21.00 -19.18 10.50
C GLN A 305 20.57 -17.89 9.78
N VAL A 306 20.80 -16.75 10.41
CA VAL A 306 20.55 -15.42 9.84
C VAL A 306 21.85 -14.63 9.87
N GLY A 307 22.29 -14.08 8.73
CA GLY A 307 23.54 -13.33 8.67
C GLY A 307 23.45 -11.91 9.24
N GLY A 308 22.27 -11.28 9.13
CA GLY A 308 21.96 -9.96 9.65
C GLY A 308 21.14 -10.00 10.93
N TRP A 309 19.96 -9.39 10.93
CA TRP A 309 19.06 -9.32 12.09
C TRP A 309 17.78 -10.13 11.86
N ALA A 310 17.24 -10.69 12.92
CA ALA A 310 15.97 -11.41 12.93
C ALA A 310 14.95 -10.66 13.78
N ASN A 311 13.80 -10.31 13.20
CA ASN A 311 12.71 -9.62 13.91
C ASN A 311 11.43 -10.45 13.91
N PHE A 312 10.94 -10.76 15.11
CA PHE A 312 9.66 -11.42 15.34
C PHE A 312 8.71 -10.44 16.03
N GLU A 313 7.94 -9.74 15.20
CA GLU A 313 6.98 -8.73 15.62
C GLU A 313 5.55 -9.29 15.60
N SER A 314 4.77 -9.01 16.65
CA SER A 314 3.37 -9.45 16.77
C SER A 314 3.17 -10.97 16.55
N CYS A 315 4.18 -11.77 16.88
CA CYS A 315 4.12 -13.24 16.86
C CYS A 315 3.74 -13.76 18.25
N HIS A 316 2.53 -13.42 18.72
CA HIS A 316 2.16 -13.55 20.14
C HIS A 316 2.14 -14.99 20.69
N GLN A 317 2.10 -16.00 19.82
CA GLN A 317 2.14 -17.41 20.21
C GLN A 317 3.56 -18.01 20.23
N LEU A 318 4.57 -17.24 19.81
CA LEU A 318 5.96 -17.67 19.77
C LEU A 318 6.42 -17.94 21.19
N ARG A 319 6.78 -19.20 21.45
CA ARG A 319 7.11 -19.69 22.80
C ARG A 319 8.32 -20.60 22.82
N CYS A 320 8.93 -20.89 21.67
CA CYS A 320 10.03 -21.83 21.57
C CYS A 320 11.07 -21.36 20.56
N ILE A 321 12.34 -21.37 20.98
CA ILE A 321 13.51 -21.32 20.09
C ILE A 321 14.22 -22.67 20.24
N GLU A 322 14.29 -23.44 19.17
CA GLU A 322 14.99 -24.73 19.18
C GLU A 322 16.52 -24.57 19.23
N GLU A 323 17.21 -25.71 19.29
CA GLU A 323 18.67 -25.78 19.34
C GLU A 323 19.35 -25.28 18.07
N ASN A 324 20.61 -24.88 18.23
CA ASN A 324 21.53 -24.52 17.14
C ASN A 324 21.02 -23.36 16.27
N VAL A 325 20.30 -22.41 16.86
CA VAL A 325 19.83 -21.21 16.16
C VAL A 325 20.86 -20.09 16.27
N ASP A 326 21.13 -19.43 15.16
CA ASP A 326 22.00 -18.27 15.03
C ASP A 326 21.26 -17.12 14.36
N PHE A 327 21.08 -16.02 15.09
CA PHE A 327 20.43 -14.81 14.61
C PHE A 327 21.42 -13.74 14.13
N GLY A 328 22.71 -14.07 14.03
CA GLY A 328 23.73 -13.16 13.52
C GLY A 328 23.91 -11.93 14.39
N GLU A 329 23.62 -10.77 13.83
CA GLU A 329 23.82 -9.46 14.47
C GLU A 329 22.85 -9.23 15.64
N ALA A 330 21.56 -9.53 15.46
CA ALA A 330 20.56 -9.24 16.49
C ALA A 330 19.28 -10.09 16.38
N LEU A 331 18.75 -10.48 17.54
CA LEU A 331 17.39 -10.98 17.69
C LEU A 331 16.49 -9.89 18.26
N ILE A 332 15.42 -9.55 17.56
CA ILE A 332 14.39 -8.60 17.97
C ILE A 332 13.10 -9.37 18.22
N LEU A 333 12.54 -9.25 19.42
CA LEU A 333 11.29 -9.90 19.83
C LEU A 333 10.28 -8.85 20.33
N SER A 334 9.01 -9.00 19.99
CA SER A 334 7.94 -8.26 20.69
C SER A 334 7.79 -8.71 22.16
N SER A 335 7.53 -7.75 23.05
CA SER A 335 7.36 -7.95 24.49
C SER A 335 6.18 -8.86 24.87
N GLU A 336 5.27 -9.09 23.91
CA GLU A 336 4.13 -9.98 24.07
C GLU A 336 4.52 -11.45 24.08
N ILE A 337 5.77 -11.75 23.69
CA ILE A 337 6.38 -13.08 23.78
C ILE A 337 6.78 -13.36 25.24
N ALA A 338 5.75 -13.52 26.08
CA ALA A 338 5.89 -13.54 27.53
C ALA A 338 6.50 -14.83 28.11
N LYS A 339 6.50 -15.92 27.32
CA LYS A 339 6.81 -17.29 27.76
C LYS A 339 7.67 -18.03 26.73
N ILE A 340 8.80 -17.46 26.36
CA ILE A 340 9.74 -18.18 25.50
C ILE A 340 10.55 -19.17 26.33
N GLU A 341 10.61 -20.41 25.84
CA GLU A 341 11.57 -21.43 26.22
C GLU A 341 12.59 -21.51 25.09
N ALA A 342 13.80 -21.01 25.34
CA ALA A 342 14.84 -20.99 24.32
C ALA A 342 15.97 -21.93 24.72
N SER A 343 16.33 -22.84 23.80
CA SER A 343 17.65 -23.45 23.82
C SER A 343 18.73 -22.37 23.69
N PRO A 344 19.98 -22.61 24.14
CA PRO A 344 21.06 -21.67 23.91
C PRO A 344 21.21 -21.32 22.41
N PHE A 345 21.31 -20.04 22.11
CA PHE A 345 21.36 -19.52 20.73
C PHE A 345 22.42 -18.42 20.58
N ASN A 346 22.81 -18.14 19.34
CA ASN A 346 23.73 -17.06 19.00
C ASN A 346 22.98 -15.80 18.56
N ALA A 347 23.40 -14.66 19.08
CA ALA A 347 23.03 -13.33 18.59
C ALA A 347 24.08 -12.32 19.11
N GLY A 348 24.36 -11.28 18.33
CA GLY A 348 25.16 -10.14 18.81
C GLY A 348 24.41 -9.33 19.88
N GLU A 349 23.14 -9.05 19.61
CA GLU A 349 22.23 -8.31 20.50
C GLU A 349 20.87 -8.99 20.66
N LEU A 350 20.26 -8.85 21.84
CA LEU A 350 18.86 -9.19 22.08
C LEU A 350 18.06 -7.92 22.34
N VAL A 351 17.09 -7.64 21.48
CA VAL A 351 16.19 -6.50 21.59
C VAL A 351 14.79 -6.99 21.92
N ILE A 352 14.19 -6.47 23.00
CA ILE A 352 12.80 -6.76 23.36
C ILE A 352 11.98 -5.48 23.15
N ARG A 353 11.06 -5.47 22.20
CA ARG A 353 10.24 -4.29 21.85
C ARG A 353 8.88 -4.30 22.56
N GLY A 354 8.65 -3.30 23.41
CA GLY A 354 7.33 -3.00 23.95
C GLY A 354 6.39 -2.40 22.91
N SER A 355 5.10 -2.28 23.22
CA SER A 355 4.05 -1.61 22.42
C SER A 355 4.25 -0.08 22.28
N GLY A 356 5.49 0.39 22.21
CA GLY A 356 5.82 1.82 22.09
C GLY A 356 7.31 2.17 22.16
N VAL A 357 8.20 1.31 22.70
CA VAL A 357 9.66 1.57 22.76
C VAL A 357 10.45 0.26 22.72
N ALA A 358 11.56 0.25 21.97
CA ALA A 358 12.51 -0.86 21.90
C ALA A 358 13.46 -0.86 23.11
N VAL A 359 13.60 -2.01 23.79
CA VAL A 359 14.69 -2.25 24.74
C VAL A 359 15.80 -2.97 24.02
N GLY A 360 16.89 -2.28 23.71
CA GLY A 360 18.14 -2.96 23.45
C GLY A 360 18.64 -3.57 24.76
N VAL A 361 18.50 -4.89 24.94
CA VAL A 361 19.25 -5.59 25.98
C VAL A 361 20.58 -5.99 25.36
N THR A 362 21.52 -5.03 25.38
CA THR A 362 22.84 -5.24 24.79
C THR A 362 23.58 -6.41 25.47
N GLY A 363 24.32 -7.17 24.66
CA GLY A 363 24.78 -8.55 24.94
C GLY A 363 25.62 -8.79 26.20
N ASN A 364 26.00 -7.77 26.96
CA ASN A 364 26.66 -7.90 28.27
C ASN A 364 25.67 -8.18 29.42
N LYS A 365 24.37 -7.97 29.21
CA LYS A 365 23.32 -8.14 30.23
C LYS A 365 22.47 -9.40 30.04
N VAL A 366 22.68 -10.12 28.94
CA VAL A 366 21.99 -11.37 28.64
C VAL A 366 22.80 -12.53 29.23
N PRO A 367 22.18 -13.45 29.99
CA PRO A 367 22.85 -14.65 30.48
C PRO A 367 23.45 -15.46 29.33
N ARG A 368 24.63 -16.02 29.54
CA ARG A 368 25.32 -16.86 28.55
C ARG A 368 25.72 -18.20 29.16
N ASP A 369 25.73 -19.25 28.34
CA ASP A 369 26.24 -20.56 28.73
C ASP A 369 27.79 -20.60 28.72
N SER A 370 28.36 -21.77 28.98
CA SER A 370 29.82 -21.97 28.96
C SER A 370 30.48 -21.79 27.59
N GLU A 371 29.69 -21.84 26.51
CA GLU A 371 30.13 -21.63 25.14
C GLU A 371 29.93 -20.18 24.67
N GLY A 372 29.43 -19.31 25.56
CA GLY A 372 29.16 -17.91 25.27
C GLY A 372 27.86 -17.66 24.52
N ARG A 373 27.00 -18.67 24.34
CA ARG A 373 25.69 -18.54 23.69
C ARG A 373 24.68 -17.91 24.63
N MET A 374 23.78 -17.09 24.10
CA MET A 374 22.73 -16.48 24.91
C MET A 374 21.76 -17.54 25.43
N THR A 375 21.35 -17.36 26.68
CA THR A 375 20.32 -18.17 27.33
C THR A 375 19.25 -17.23 27.87
N ILE A 376 18.00 -17.46 27.48
CA ILE A 376 16.86 -16.69 27.97
C ILE A 376 15.74 -17.65 28.37
N ASP A 377 15.05 -17.29 29.44
CA ASP A 377 13.80 -17.90 29.84
C ASP A 377 12.69 -16.84 29.88
N GLY A 378 11.44 -17.27 29.99
CA GLY A 378 10.32 -16.35 30.16
C GLY A 378 10.52 -15.41 31.35
N ALA A 379 11.17 -15.85 32.44
CA ALA A 379 11.41 -15.03 33.62
C ALA A 379 12.38 -13.86 33.33
N PHE A 380 13.41 -14.07 32.51
CA PHE A 380 14.34 -13.06 32.05
C PHE A 380 13.63 -12.00 31.22
N ILE A 381 12.80 -12.41 30.26
CA ILE A 381 12.00 -11.49 29.45
C ILE A 381 11.08 -10.65 30.35
N GLN A 382 10.37 -11.27 31.29
CA GLN A 382 9.50 -10.54 32.23
C GLN A 382 10.29 -9.53 33.08
N ARG A 383 11.49 -9.89 33.55
CA ARG A 383 12.37 -8.97 34.29
C ARG A 383 12.83 -7.80 33.42
N ALA A 384 13.22 -8.07 32.16
CA ALA A 384 13.64 -7.05 31.21
C ALA A 384 12.50 -6.05 30.91
N ILE A 385 11.29 -6.56 30.64
CA ILE A 385 10.09 -5.74 30.42
C ILE A 385 9.75 -4.91 31.67
N LYS A 386 9.77 -5.52 32.86
CA LYS A 386 9.49 -4.80 34.11
C LYS A 386 10.51 -3.71 34.39
N ARG A 387 11.79 -3.96 34.09
CA ARG A 387 12.86 -2.97 34.20
C ARG A 387 12.62 -1.82 33.23
N GLN A 388 12.32 -2.10 31.96
CA GLN A 388 11.98 -1.08 30.97
C GLN A 388 10.83 -0.21 31.44
N ARG A 389 9.70 -0.80 31.81
CA ARG A 389 8.53 -0.02 32.26
C ARG A 389 8.87 0.88 33.43
N ARG A 390 9.75 0.44 34.35
CA ARG A 390 10.24 1.29 35.45
C ARG A 390 11.12 2.44 34.94
N GLU A 391 12.03 2.18 34.01
CA GLU A 391 12.89 3.20 33.40
C GLU A 391 12.05 4.23 32.60
N GLU A 392 11.04 3.79 31.86
CA GLU A 392 10.08 4.66 31.15
C GLU A 392 9.26 5.51 32.11
N LEU A 393 8.67 4.90 33.14
CA LEU A 393 7.92 5.62 34.17
C LEU A 393 8.79 6.65 34.90
N ALA A 394 10.07 6.37 35.09
CA ALA A 394 11.03 7.30 35.68
C ALA A 394 11.38 8.48 34.75
N GLN A 395 11.20 8.36 33.43
CA GLN A 395 11.40 9.46 32.49
C GLN A 395 10.19 10.39 32.35
N ILE A 396 8.99 9.95 32.73
CA ILE A 396 7.76 10.76 32.62
C ILE A 396 7.91 12.14 33.31
N PRO A 397 8.43 12.26 34.54
CA PRO A 397 8.64 13.57 35.17
C PRO A 397 9.60 14.47 34.40
N VAL A 398 10.65 13.89 33.80
CA VAL A 398 11.65 14.63 33.01
C VAL A 398 11.03 15.17 31.73
N LEU A 399 10.24 14.34 31.03
CA LEU A 399 9.51 14.75 29.84
C LEU A 399 8.45 15.81 30.16
N ALA A 400 7.70 15.62 31.24
CA ALA A 400 6.71 16.60 31.71
C ALA A 400 7.38 17.95 32.05
N ALA A 401 8.52 17.93 32.75
CA ALA A 401 9.29 19.13 33.05
C ALA A 401 9.80 19.83 31.78
N ARG A 402 10.24 19.07 30.77
CA ARG A 402 10.68 19.62 29.49
C ARG A 402 9.54 20.26 28.70
N VAL A 403 8.38 19.60 28.64
CA VAL A 403 7.17 20.17 28.01
C VAL A 403 6.74 21.44 28.74
N ALA A 404 6.73 21.44 30.06
CA ALA A 404 6.40 22.62 30.86
C ALA A 404 7.40 23.77 30.62
N TYR A 405 8.69 23.47 30.52
CA TYR A 405 9.73 24.44 30.19
C TYR A 405 9.53 25.05 28.80
N ASP A 406 9.28 24.22 27.77
CA ASP A 406 9.06 24.69 26.41
C ASP A 406 7.79 25.54 26.28
N GLN A 407 6.72 25.16 27.01
CA GLN A 407 5.51 25.98 27.12
C GLN A 407 5.78 27.32 27.82
N ALA A 408 6.52 27.33 28.93
CA ALA A 408 6.90 28.56 29.63
C ALA A 408 7.76 29.48 28.74
N LYS A 409 8.72 28.91 28.01
CA LYS A 409 9.56 29.63 27.03
C LYS A 409 8.72 30.25 25.91
N LYS A 410 7.73 29.51 25.38
CA LYS A 410 6.80 30.02 24.36
C LYS A 410 5.94 31.17 24.91
N SER A 411 5.39 31.02 26.11
CA SER A 411 4.62 32.08 26.78
C SER A 411 5.45 33.34 27.02
N MET A 412 6.71 33.19 27.45
CA MET A 412 7.61 34.32 27.66
C MET A 412 7.96 35.01 26.35
N SER A 413 8.21 34.26 25.28
CA SER A 413 8.46 34.84 23.95
C SER A 413 7.27 35.64 23.44
N ASN A 414 6.05 35.15 23.66
CA ASN A 414 4.81 35.85 23.30
C ASN A 414 4.60 37.12 24.13
N ALA A 415 4.97 37.11 25.42
CA ALA A 415 4.87 38.29 26.29
C ALA A 415 5.92 39.37 25.96
N ILE A 416 7.15 38.97 25.58
CA ILE A 416 8.25 39.89 25.25
C ILE A 416 8.02 40.58 23.90
N GLY A 417 7.35 39.93 22.95
CA GLY A 417 7.09 40.49 21.61
C GLY A 417 6.45 41.90 21.64
N PRO A 418 5.30 42.08 22.32
CA PRO A 418 4.67 43.39 22.49
C PRO A 418 5.55 44.43 23.20
N LEU A 419 6.32 44.04 24.22
CA LEU A 419 7.24 44.94 24.93
C LEU A 419 8.37 45.44 24.03
N ARG A 420 9.00 44.54 23.25
CA ARG A 420 10.02 44.93 22.26
C ARG A 420 9.46 45.90 21.23
N LYS A 421 8.23 45.67 20.75
CA LYS A 421 7.54 46.56 19.82
C LYS A 421 7.27 47.94 20.46
N ALA A 422 6.82 47.98 21.71
CA ALA A 422 6.56 49.23 22.43
C ALA A 422 7.85 50.03 22.67
N VAL A 423 8.94 49.39 23.08
CA VAL A 423 10.25 50.04 23.28
C VAL A 423 10.80 50.58 21.96
N SER A 424 10.75 49.79 20.88
CA SER A 424 11.15 50.23 19.54
C SER A 424 10.35 51.44 19.07
N THR A 425 9.03 51.44 19.29
CA THR A 425 8.15 52.57 18.94
C THR A 425 8.48 53.83 19.74
N ARG A 426 8.85 53.68 21.02
CA ARG A 426 9.22 54.80 21.89
C ARG A 426 10.58 55.40 21.52
N MET A 427 11.54 54.57 21.13
CA MET A 427 12.85 55.04 20.66
C MET A 427 12.81 55.63 19.24
N ALA A 428 11.84 55.22 18.41
CA ALA A 428 11.64 55.77 17.07
C ALA A 428 10.92 57.14 17.06
N LYS A 429 10.49 57.67 18.22
CA LYS A 429 9.88 59.00 18.32
C LYS A 429 11.00 60.03 18.52
N PRO A 430 11.35 60.84 17.51
CA PRO A 430 12.39 61.85 17.66
C PRO A 430 11.94 62.91 18.68
N GLU A 431 12.83 63.30 19.60
CA GLU A 431 12.70 64.50 20.44
C GLU A 431 12.61 65.74 19.54
N LYS A 432 11.43 66.03 19.02
CA LYS A 432 11.03 67.38 18.64
C LYS A 432 10.25 67.90 19.82
N ASP A 433 10.90 68.72 20.64
CA ASP A 433 10.34 69.81 21.45
C ASP A 433 11.43 70.29 22.44
N ASN A 434 12.54 70.79 21.89
CA ASN A 434 13.34 71.81 22.55
C ASN A 434 13.11 73.11 21.76
N GLU A 435 11.88 73.63 21.84
CA GLU A 435 11.64 75.03 21.47
C GLU A 435 12.36 75.91 22.49
N ALA A 436 13.30 76.71 21.98
CA ALA A 436 14.02 77.69 22.78
C ALA A 436 13.01 78.69 23.40
N PRO A 437 13.17 79.09 24.67
CA PRO A 437 12.28 80.05 25.29
C PRO A 437 12.35 81.40 24.55
N PRO A 438 11.22 82.09 24.34
CA PRO A 438 11.18 83.34 23.59
C PRO A 438 11.92 84.45 24.35
N SER A 439 12.79 85.15 23.63
CA SER A 439 13.57 86.29 24.12
C SER A 439 12.64 87.40 24.67
N PRO A 440 13.01 88.08 25.77
CA PRO A 440 12.22 89.20 26.27
C PRO A 440 12.35 90.38 25.31
N LYS A 441 11.22 90.97 24.93
CA LYS A 441 11.18 92.22 24.16
C LYS A 441 11.54 93.39 25.08
N MET A 442 12.56 94.18 24.69
CA MET A 442 12.79 95.54 25.19
C MET A 442 12.05 96.56 24.32
#